data_AF-A0ABD5THR0-F1
#
_entry.id   AF-A0ABD5THR0-F1
#
_cell.length_a   1.000
_cell.length_b   1.000
_cell.length_c   1.000
_cell.angle_alpha   90.00
_cell.angle_beta   90.00
_cell.angle_gamma   90.00
#
_symmetry.space_group_name_H-M   'P 1'
#
loop_
_entity.id
_entity.type
_entity.pdbx_description
1 polymer ?
#
loop_
_entity_poly.entity_id
_entity_poly.type
_entity_poly.pdbx_seq_one_letter_code
_entity_poly.pdbx_strand_id
1 'polypeptide(L)'
;MADDKRGRDKQAHDAEKRRRERAIATDLERYDEEEPPVDEDVLADIERDVESLEFPATGAEVVDAIGEREISAGADTYTVEALLPDTDEEVFDSPAAVRVRVQRPTVAAAMKRIVEAVGALREVKLTGSQRDAYERTLQELMDIDPIDENEGIPVVADWIVEQIRTDRDLPGSRSVRRRAAEYCRANGYEVRNDEWLGI
;
A
#
# COMPACT_ATOMS: atom_id res chain seq x y z
N MET A 1 -38.29 0.35 13.05
CA MET A 1 -37.52 -0.50 12.12
C MET A 1 -36.16 -0.70 12.77
N ALA A 2 -35.85 -1.92 13.19
CA ALA A 2 -34.55 -2.23 13.76
C ALA A 2 -33.61 -2.58 12.60
N ASP A 3 -32.50 -1.86 12.50
CA ASP A 3 -31.45 -2.18 11.53
C ASP A 3 -30.73 -3.43 12.05
N ASP A 4 -30.92 -4.55 11.35
CA ASP A 4 -30.34 -5.83 11.71
C ASP A 4 -28.81 -5.75 11.56
N LYS A 5 -28.07 -6.50 12.39
CA LYS A 5 -26.59 -6.51 12.37
C LYS A 5 -26.02 -6.71 10.95
N ARG A 6 -26.67 -7.56 10.16
CA ARG A 6 -26.33 -7.81 8.74
C ARG A 6 -26.47 -6.56 7.85
N GLY A 7 -27.45 -5.70 8.12
CA GLY A 7 -27.63 -4.43 7.41
C GLY A 7 -26.50 -3.46 7.68
N ARG A 8 -26.06 -3.35 8.94
CA ARG A 8 -24.91 -2.52 9.33
C ARG A 8 -23.59 -3.01 8.74
N ASP A 9 -23.33 -4.32 8.77
CA ASP A 9 -22.10 -4.91 8.22
C ASP A 9 -22.02 -4.71 6.70
N LYS A 10 -23.14 -4.86 5.98
CA LYS A 10 -23.23 -4.56 4.54
C LYS A 10 -22.95 -3.08 4.24
N GLN A 11 -23.56 -2.17 5.00
CA GLN A 11 -23.34 -0.73 4.82
C GLN A 11 -21.88 -0.33 5.07
N ALA A 12 -21.21 -0.96 6.05
CA ALA A 12 -19.80 -0.72 6.32
C ALA A 12 -18.93 -1.17 5.15
N HIS A 13 -19.17 -2.38 4.62
CA HIS A 13 -18.43 -2.91 3.48
C HIS A 13 -18.66 -2.09 2.19
N ASP A 14 -19.91 -1.69 1.92
CA ASP A 14 -20.25 -0.82 0.78
C ASP A 14 -19.62 0.57 0.91
N ALA A 15 -19.41 1.07 2.13
CA ALA A 15 -18.75 2.35 2.37
C ALA A 15 -17.23 2.27 2.21
N GLU A 16 -16.63 1.16 2.64
CA GLU A 16 -15.21 0.85 2.44
C GLU A 16 -14.89 0.70 0.95
N LYS A 17 -15.70 -0.09 0.23
CA LYS A 17 -15.57 -0.24 -1.24
C LYS A 17 -15.58 1.10 -1.96
N ARG A 18 -16.56 1.97 -1.66
CA ARG A 18 -16.65 3.31 -2.26
C ARG A 18 -15.50 4.23 -1.86
N ARG A 19 -14.83 4.01 -0.73
CA ARG A 19 -13.62 4.76 -0.38
C ARG A 19 -12.46 4.28 -1.24
N ARG A 20 -12.30 2.96 -1.38
CA ARG A 20 -11.24 2.35 -2.18
C ARG A 20 -11.36 2.71 -3.66
N GLU A 21 -12.55 2.63 -4.24
CA GLU A 21 -12.80 3.06 -5.63
C GLU A 21 -12.41 4.53 -5.86
N ARG A 22 -12.70 5.41 -4.88
CA ARG A 22 -12.29 6.82 -4.96
C ARG A 22 -10.78 7.01 -4.79
N ALA A 23 -10.16 6.24 -3.90
CA ALA A 23 -8.70 6.26 -3.73
C ALA A 23 -8.00 5.83 -5.03
N ILE A 24 -8.45 4.73 -5.64
CA ILE A 24 -7.97 4.26 -6.96
C ILE A 24 -8.15 5.37 -8.01
N ALA A 25 -9.33 6.01 -8.08
CA ALA A 25 -9.54 7.09 -9.04
C ALA A 25 -8.59 8.29 -8.81
N THR A 26 -8.36 8.68 -7.55
CA THR A 26 -7.40 9.75 -7.21
C THR A 26 -5.97 9.34 -7.53
N ASP A 27 -5.58 8.09 -7.27
CA ASP A 27 -4.24 7.59 -7.57
C ASP A 27 -3.99 7.50 -9.08
N LEU A 28 -5.03 7.16 -9.86
CA LEU A 28 -4.97 7.20 -11.34
C LEU A 28 -4.91 8.64 -11.87
N GLU A 29 -5.56 9.61 -11.22
CA GLU A 29 -5.42 11.03 -11.57
C GLU A 29 -4.03 11.60 -11.22
N ARG A 30 -3.37 11.03 -10.21
CA ARG A 30 -2.02 11.38 -9.76
C ARG A 30 -0.90 10.58 -10.43
N TYR A 31 -1.21 9.92 -11.55
CA TYR A 31 -0.25 9.13 -12.32
C TYR A 31 1.05 9.88 -12.66
N ASP A 32 1.02 11.22 -12.73
CA ASP A 32 2.16 12.08 -13.05
C ASP A 32 3.06 12.49 -11.84
N GLU A 33 2.93 11.88 -10.65
CA GLU A 33 3.75 12.19 -9.44
C GLU A 33 4.94 11.21 -9.19
N GLU A 34 5.82 11.53 -8.23
CA GLU A 34 7.27 11.77 -8.38
C GLU A 34 8.26 10.56 -8.41
N GLU A 35 7.83 9.29 -8.42
CA GLU A 35 8.75 8.14 -8.66
C GLU A 35 9.07 8.06 -10.18
N PRO A 36 10.25 7.56 -10.63
CA PRO A 36 10.48 7.33 -12.06
C PRO A 36 9.32 6.50 -12.61
N PRO A 37 8.54 7.06 -13.55
CA PRO A 37 7.25 6.48 -13.87
C PRO A 37 7.49 5.05 -14.36
N VAL A 38 6.80 4.10 -13.75
CA VAL A 38 6.65 2.79 -14.37
C VAL A 38 6.03 3.05 -15.74
N ASP A 39 6.58 2.42 -16.76
CA ASP A 39 6.07 2.59 -18.12
C ASP A 39 4.56 2.26 -18.17
N GLU A 40 3.75 3.18 -18.70
CA GLU A 40 2.30 3.02 -18.78
C GLU A 40 1.91 1.77 -19.59
N ASP A 41 2.71 1.44 -20.62
CA ASP A 41 2.48 0.24 -21.43
C ASP A 41 2.72 -1.04 -20.60
N VAL A 42 3.70 -1.01 -19.69
CA VAL A 42 3.96 -2.13 -18.75
C VAL A 42 2.80 -2.27 -17.77
N LEU A 43 2.28 -1.16 -17.22
CA LEU A 43 1.13 -1.18 -16.32
C LEU A 43 -0.16 -1.65 -17.00
N ALA A 44 -0.39 -1.23 -18.24
CA ALA A 44 -1.52 -1.68 -19.04
C ALA A 44 -1.43 -3.18 -19.38
N ASP A 45 -0.22 -3.69 -19.66
CA ASP A 45 0.02 -5.12 -19.85
C ASP A 45 -0.27 -5.92 -18.58
N ILE A 46 0.21 -5.45 -17.41
CA ILE A 46 -0.09 -6.07 -16.11
C ILE A 46 -1.60 -6.13 -15.87
N GLU A 47 -2.31 -5.01 -16.08
CA GLU A 47 -3.75 -4.93 -15.91
C GLU A 47 -4.46 -5.96 -16.81
N ARG A 48 -4.06 -6.05 -18.08
CA ARG A 48 -4.60 -7.01 -19.05
C ARG A 48 -4.31 -8.46 -18.68
N ASP A 49 -3.14 -8.77 -18.15
CA ASP A 49 -2.78 -10.14 -17.78
C ASP A 49 -3.65 -10.62 -16.60
N VAL A 50 -3.98 -9.74 -15.65
CA VAL A 50 -4.85 -10.07 -14.50
C VAL A 50 -6.35 -9.99 -14.81
N GLU A 51 -6.79 -9.38 -15.91
CA GLU A 51 -8.22 -9.34 -16.32
C GLU A 51 -8.86 -10.73 -16.43
N SER A 52 -8.04 -11.76 -16.65
CA SER A 52 -8.49 -13.16 -16.72
C SER A 52 -8.86 -13.78 -15.37
N LEU A 53 -8.47 -13.14 -14.25
CA LEU A 53 -8.79 -13.59 -12.89
C LEU A 53 -10.23 -13.24 -12.50
N GLU A 54 -10.82 -14.03 -11.62
CA GLU A 54 -12.13 -13.72 -11.04
C GLU A 54 -11.98 -12.74 -9.89
N PHE A 55 -12.50 -11.52 -10.05
CA PHE A 55 -12.48 -10.51 -8.99
C PHE A 55 -13.74 -10.58 -8.12
N PRO A 56 -13.63 -10.37 -6.79
CA PRO A 56 -12.42 -10.00 -6.05
C PRO A 56 -11.40 -11.15 -5.95
N ALA A 57 -10.12 -10.84 -6.21
CA ALA A 57 -9.01 -11.79 -6.22
C ALA A 57 -8.02 -11.50 -5.08
N THR A 58 -7.41 -12.52 -4.50
CA THR A 58 -6.43 -12.36 -3.42
C THR A 58 -5.04 -11.97 -3.94
N GLY A 59 -4.19 -11.46 -3.07
CA GLY A 59 -2.79 -11.21 -3.39
C GLY A 59 -2.06 -12.48 -3.84
N ALA A 60 -2.33 -13.61 -3.17
CA ALA A 60 -1.80 -14.92 -3.58
C ALA A 60 -2.26 -15.31 -5.00
N GLU A 61 -3.54 -15.15 -5.33
CA GLU A 61 -4.06 -15.46 -6.68
C GLU A 61 -3.41 -14.61 -7.78
N VAL A 62 -3.16 -13.32 -7.51
CA VAL A 62 -2.46 -12.43 -8.45
C VAL A 62 -0.99 -12.82 -8.60
N VAL A 63 -0.30 -13.12 -7.49
CA VAL A 63 1.10 -13.55 -7.49
C VAL A 63 1.26 -14.90 -8.21
N ASP A 64 0.36 -15.85 -8.00
CA ASP A 64 0.37 -17.13 -8.71
C ASP A 64 0.19 -16.95 -10.23
N ALA A 65 -0.59 -15.96 -10.65
CA ALA A 65 -0.87 -15.72 -12.06
C ALA A 65 0.26 -14.99 -12.79
N ILE A 66 0.82 -13.94 -12.18
CA ILE A 66 1.75 -13.01 -12.85
C ILE A 66 2.98 -12.64 -12.00
N GLY A 67 3.30 -13.40 -10.95
CA GLY A 67 4.34 -13.09 -9.98
C GLY A 67 5.71 -12.80 -10.59
N GLU A 68 6.13 -13.57 -11.59
CA GLU A 68 7.42 -13.42 -12.28
C GLU A 68 7.47 -12.24 -13.26
N ARG A 69 6.33 -11.56 -13.51
CA ARG A 69 6.29 -10.44 -14.46
C ARG A 69 7.10 -9.28 -13.93
N GLU A 70 8.04 -8.81 -14.76
CA GLU A 70 8.92 -7.70 -14.43
C GLU A 70 8.26 -6.34 -14.67
N ILE A 71 8.59 -5.40 -13.79
CA ILE A 71 8.16 -4.02 -13.77
C ILE A 71 9.41 -3.16 -13.62
N SER A 72 9.69 -2.34 -14.62
CA SER A 72 10.83 -1.41 -14.60
C SER A 72 10.40 -0.05 -14.06
N ALA A 73 11.14 0.44 -13.07
CA ALA A 73 10.95 1.77 -12.49
C ALA A 73 12.30 2.47 -12.42
N GLY A 74 12.56 3.36 -13.39
CA GLY A 74 13.86 4.04 -13.50
C GLY A 74 15.00 3.04 -13.76
N ALA A 75 15.94 2.95 -12.82
CA ALA A 75 17.08 2.03 -12.91
C ALA A 75 16.80 0.64 -12.29
N ASP A 76 15.72 0.52 -11.53
CA ASP A 76 15.37 -0.69 -10.78
C ASP A 76 14.35 -1.53 -11.55
N THR A 77 14.37 -2.84 -11.28
CA THR A 77 13.42 -3.80 -11.82
C THR A 77 12.88 -4.66 -10.69
N TYR A 78 11.55 -4.74 -10.62
CA TYR A 78 10.82 -5.48 -9.62
C TYR A 78 9.99 -6.55 -10.30
N THR A 79 9.79 -7.69 -9.64
CA THR A 79 8.77 -8.66 -10.04
C THR A 79 7.45 -8.34 -9.32
N VAL A 80 6.31 -8.73 -9.88
CA VAL A 80 5.01 -8.55 -9.20
C VAL A 80 4.98 -9.25 -7.84
N GLU A 81 5.59 -10.43 -7.73
CA GLU A 81 5.76 -11.14 -6.46
C GLU A 81 6.57 -10.33 -5.44
N ALA A 82 7.47 -9.43 -5.87
CA ALA A 82 8.24 -8.59 -4.96
C ALA A 82 7.43 -7.37 -4.46
N LEU A 83 6.33 -7.02 -5.14
CA LEU A 83 5.50 -5.86 -4.84
C LEU A 83 4.19 -6.21 -4.14
N LEU A 84 3.64 -7.39 -4.39
CA LEU A 84 2.36 -7.82 -3.84
C LEU A 84 2.54 -8.81 -2.69
N PRO A 85 1.75 -8.68 -1.60
CA PRO A 85 1.68 -9.71 -0.56
C PRO A 85 1.22 -11.05 -1.15
N ASP A 86 1.99 -12.11 -0.93
CA ASP A 86 1.58 -13.48 -1.27
C ASP A 86 0.72 -14.05 -0.12
N THR A 87 -0.53 -13.57 -0.06
CA THR A 87 -1.48 -13.95 0.99
C THR A 87 -2.94 -13.75 0.57
N ASP A 88 -3.82 -14.52 1.21
CA ASP A 88 -5.28 -14.40 1.09
C ASP A 88 -5.86 -13.21 1.88
N GLU A 89 -5.06 -12.56 2.75
CA GLU A 89 -5.53 -11.43 3.55
C GLU A 89 -5.63 -10.13 2.76
N GLU A 90 -4.83 -9.98 1.71
CA GLU A 90 -4.91 -8.86 0.78
C GLU A 90 -5.86 -9.24 -0.36
N VAL A 91 -6.86 -8.38 -0.63
CA VAL A 91 -7.86 -8.62 -1.66
C VAL A 91 -7.89 -7.43 -2.61
N PHE A 92 -7.95 -7.67 -3.90
CA PHE A 92 -8.11 -6.68 -4.96
C PHE A 92 -9.52 -6.78 -5.54
N ASP A 93 -10.17 -5.64 -5.75
CA ASP A 93 -11.54 -5.58 -6.25
C ASP A 93 -11.63 -5.50 -7.78
N SER A 94 -10.51 -5.22 -8.45
CA SER A 94 -10.42 -5.09 -9.91
C SER A 94 -8.97 -5.17 -10.42
N PRO A 95 -8.76 -5.42 -11.73
CA PRO A 95 -7.46 -5.27 -12.39
C PRO A 95 -6.80 -3.91 -12.14
N ALA A 96 -7.56 -2.82 -12.27
CA ALA A 96 -7.09 -1.47 -11.99
C ALA A 96 -6.57 -1.30 -10.54
N ALA A 97 -7.12 -2.03 -9.56
CA ALA A 97 -6.61 -1.99 -8.19
C ALA A 97 -5.22 -2.64 -8.07
N VAL A 98 -4.93 -3.67 -8.87
CA VAL A 98 -3.59 -4.29 -8.97
C VAL A 98 -2.62 -3.30 -9.62
N ARG A 99 -3.03 -2.69 -10.74
CA ARG A 99 -2.25 -1.64 -11.42
C ARG A 99 -1.84 -0.52 -10.47
N VAL A 100 -2.82 0.08 -9.78
CA VAL A 100 -2.56 1.18 -8.82
C VAL A 100 -1.59 0.74 -7.73
N ARG A 101 -1.63 -0.53 -7.30
CA ARG A 101 -0.70 -1.04 -6.31
C ARG A 101 0.72 -1.09 -6.84
N VAL A 102 0.94 -1.64 -8.03
CA VAL A 102 2.29 -1.87 -8.57
C VAL A 102 2.91 -0.63 -9.21
N GLN A 103 2.11 0.42 -9.46
CA GLN A 103 2.59 1.67 -10.04
C GLN A 103 3.57 2.44 -9.15
N ARG A 104 3.59 2.17 -7.83
CA ARG A 104 4.53 2.74 -6.86
C ARG A 104 5.37 1.63 -6.22
N PRO A 105 6.35 1.05 -6.93
CA PRO A 105 7.07 -0.15 -6.49
C PRO A 105 7.68 -0.02 -5.10
N THR A 106 8.25 1.14 -4.76
CA THR A 106 8.88 1.32 -3.44
C THR A 106 7.85 1.24 -2.29
N VAL A 107 6.69 1.88 -2.45
CA VAL A 107 5.58 1.79 -1.47
C VAL A 107 5.01 0.38 -1.43
N ALA A 108 4.81 -0.25 -2.60
CA ALA A 108 4.24 -1.58 -2.72
C ALA A 108 5.12 -2.63 -2.03
N ALA A 109 6.43 -2.62 -2.28
CA ALA A 109 7.40 -3.51 -1.65
C ALA A 109 7.42 -3.33 -0.12
N ALA A 110 7.37 -2.09 0.37
CA ALA A 110 7.27 -1.82 1.80
C ALA A 110 5.97 -2.35 2.41
N MET A 111 4.83 -2.15 1.75
CA MET A 111 3.53 -2.65 2.19
C MET A 111 3.47 -4.18 2.17
N LYS A 112 4.04 -4.85 1.16
CA LYS A 112 4.20 -6.31 1.12
C LYS A 112 4.85 -6.83 2.39
N ARG A 113 6.02 -6.28 2.74
CA ARG A 113 6.78 -6.69 3.94
C ARG A 113 5.98 -6.52 5.23
N ILE A 114 5.21 -5.44 5.34
CA ILE A 114 4.35 -5.19 6.51
C ILE A 114 3.20 -6.20 6.56
N VAL A 115 2.47 -6.38 5.46
CA VAL A 115 1.31 -7.30 5.39
C VAL A 115 1.74 -8.74 5.68
N GLU A 116 2.84 -9.21 5.09
CA GLU A 116 3.37 -10.55 5.34
C GLU A 116 3.87 -10.71 6.79
N ALA A 117 4.48 -9.67 7.38
CA ALA A 117 4.86 -9.69 8.78
C ALA A 117 3.63 -9.78 9.71
N VAL A 118 2.52 -9.11 9.37
CA VAL A 118 1.25 -9.24 10.09
C VAL A 118 0.65 -10.63 9.91
N GLY A 119 0.62 -11.17 8.69
CA GLY A 119 0.09 -12.50 8.40
C GLY A 119 0.82 -13.62 9.16
N ALA A 120 2.08 -13.40 9.55
CA ALA A 120 2.81 -14.31 10.43
C ALA A 120 2.27 -14.32 11.89
N LEU A 121 1.54 -13.28 12.32
CA LEU A 121 0.88 -13.18 13.62
C LEU A 121 -0.60 -13.60 13.53
N ARG A 122 -0.92 -14.83 13.95
CA ARG A 122 -2.29 -15.38 13.89
C ARG A 122 -3.37 -14.57 14.62
N GLU A 123 -2.99 -13.77 15.61
CA GLU A 123 -3.91 -13.06 16.51
C GLU A 123 -4.15 -11.61 16.11
N VAL A 124 -3.34 -11.08 15.19
CA VAL A 124 -3.34 -9.67 14.81
C VAL A 124 -3.76 -9.56 13.35
N LYS A 125 -4.68 -8.63 13.05
CA LYS A 125 -5.14 -8.38 11.68
C LYS A 125 -4.98 -6.91 11.33
N LEU A 126 -4.41 -6.67 10.16
CA LEU A 126 -4.33 -5.32 9.62
C LEU A 126 -5.70 -4.96 9.04
N THR A 127 -6.39 -4.01 9.68
CA THR A 127 -7.69 -3.54 9.16
C THR A 127 -7.48 -2.68 7.90
N GLY A 128 -8.47 -2.64 7.00
CA GLY A 128 -8.41 -1.81 5.79
C GLY A 128 -8.04 -0.35 6.08
N SER A 129 -8.67 0.26 7.08
CA SER A 129 -8.35 1.65 7.48
C SER A 129 -6.92 1.85 8.01
N GLN A 130 -6.36 0.84 8.68
CA GLN A 130 -4.99 0.91 9.21
C GLN A 130 -3.98 0.69 8.09
N ARG A 131 -4.24 -0.27 7.20
CA ARG A 131 -3.51 -0.51 5.96
C ARG A 131 -3.44 0.78 5.12
N ASP A 132 -4.59 1.39 4.83
CA ASP A 132 -4.66 2.62 4.03
C ASP A 132 -3.90 3.78 4.69
N ALA A 133 -3.95 3.87 6.02
CA ALA A 133 -3.22 4.90 6.74
C ALA A 133 -1.69 4.67 6.72
N TYR A 134 -1.23 3.43 6.69
CA TYR A 134 0.18 3.11 6.52
C TYR A 134 0.64 3.42 5.11
N GLU A 135 -0.09 2.92 4.10
CA GLU A 135 0.16 3.16 2.68
C GLU A 135 0.25 4.67 2.40
N ARG A 136 -0.73 5.44 2.88
CA ARG A 136 -0.70 6.91 2.79
C ARG A 136 0.51 7.53 3.49
N THR A 137 0.93 7.00 4.63
CA THR A 137 2.12 7.52 5.32
C THR A 137 3.40 7.28 4.52
N LEU A 138 3.50 6.15 3.82
CA LEU A 138 4.63 5.86 2.95
C LEU A 138 4.58 6.69 1.67
N GLN A 139 3.39 6.92 1.09
CA GLN A 139 3.21 7.85 -0.03
C GLN A 139 3.66 9.27 0.34
N GLU A 140 3.29 9.77 1.52
CA GLU A 140 3.69 11.13 1.92
C GLU A 140 5.18 11.23 2.25
N LEU A 141 5.89 10.11 2.48
CA LEU A 141 7.35 10.10 2.56
C LEU A 141 8.00 10.19 1.18
N MET A 142 7.39 9.58 0.17
CA MET A 142 7.81 9.68 -1.24
C MET A 142 7.71 11.13 -1.73
N ASP A 143 6.60 11.80 -1.43
CA ASP A 143 6.30 13.16 -1.91
C ASP A 143 7.15 14.26 -1.19
N ILE A 144 7.87 13.95 -0.11
CA ILE A 144 8.61 14.94 0.70
C ILE A 144 10.03 15.22 0.17
N ASP A 145 10.72 14.22 -0.36
CA ASP A 145 12.00 14.44 -1.06
C ASP A 145 12.21 13.43 -2.20
N PRO A 146 12.02 13.86 -3.46
CA PRO A 146 12.23 13.02 -4.63
C PRO A 146 13.72 12.77 -4.97
N ILE A 147 14.67 13.39 -4.26
CA ILE A 147 16.12 13.29 -4.54
C ILE A 147 16.79 12.15 -3.75
N ASP A 148 16.21 11.72 -2.63
CA ASP A 148 16.82 10.80 -1.65
C ASP A 148 16.46 9.32 -1.87
N GLU A 149 16.30 8.88 -3.13
CA GLU A 149 16.04 7.47 -3.51
C GLU A 149 14.95 6.77 -2.67
N ASN A 150 13.96 7.53 -2.18
CA ASN A 150 12.91 7.08 -1.27
C ASN A 150 13.39 6.45 0.06
N GLU A 151 14.56 6.82 0.60
CA GLU A 151 15.19 6.22 1.80
C GLU A 151 14.30 6.22 3.06
N GLY A 152 13.37 7.17 3.18
CA GLY A 152 12.44 7.22 4.32
C GLY A 152 11.44 6.06 4.39
N ILE A 153 11.04 5.52 3.22
CA ILE A 153 10.09 4.40 3.13
C ILE A 153 10.64 3.14 3.79
N PRO A 154 11.83 2.60 3.41
CA PRO A 154 12.36 1.42 4.05
C PRO A 154 12.63 1.64 5.54
N VAL A 155 13.05 2.83 5.97
CA VAL A 155 13.28 3.13 7.40
C VAL A 155 11.99 3.00 8.22
N VAL A 156 10.88 3.55 7.72
CA VAL A 156 9.59 3.48 8.44
C VAL A 156 8.99 2.08 8.34
N ALA A 157 9.11 1.41 7.19
CA ALA A 157 8.64 0.03 7.02
C ALA A 157 9.41 -0.96 7.91
N ASP A 158 10.74 -0.83 8.00
CA ASP A 158 11.58 -1.64 8.89
C ASP A 158 11.19 -1.46 10.34
N TRP A 159 10.95 -0.21 10.76
CA TRP A 159 10.46 0.07 12.11
C TRP A 159 9.11 -0.59 12.40
N ILE A 160 8.15 -0.54 11.46
CA ILE A 160 6.85 -1.22 11.62
C ILE A 160 7.05 -2.74 11.75
N VAL A 161 7.85 -3.35 10.86
CA VAL A 161 8.13 -4.78 10.89
C VAL A 161 8.86 -5.19 12.18
N GLU A 162 9.78 -4.37 12.69
CA GLU A 162 10.45 -4.59 13.96
C GLU A 162 9.47 -4.54 15.13
N GLN A 163 8.53 -3.59 15.15
CA GLN A 163 7.46 -3.53 16.15
C GLN A 163 6.58 -4.78 16.12
N ILE A 164 6.16 -5.22 14.94
CA ILE A 164 5.39 -6.46 14.75
C ILE A 164 6.16 -7.66 15.29
N ARG A 165 7.47 -7.77 15.01
CA ARG A 165 8.29 -8.92 15.46
C ARG A 165 8.58 -8.90 16.95
N THR A 166 8.86 -7.72 17.50
CA THR A 166 9.33 -7.55 18.89
C THR A 166 8.15 -7.53 19.87
N ASP A 167 7.16 -6.69 19.58
CA ASP A 167 6.03 -6.46 20.49
C ASP A 167 4.87 -7.42 20.19
N ARG A 168 4.93 -8.14 19.06
CA ARG A 168 3.85 -9.01 18.56
C ARG A 168 2.52 -8.28 18.42
N ASP A 169 2.60 -6.99 18.11
CA ASP A 169 1.45 -6.10 17.93
C ASP A 169 1.71 -5.07 16.82
N LEU A 170 0.63 -4.48 16.31
CA LEU A 170 0.66 -3.47 15.27
C LEU A 170 0.81 -2.06 15.88
N PRO A 171 1.77 -1.24 15.42
CA PRO A 171 1.82 0.15 15.85
C PRO A 171 0.55 0.90 15.39
N GLY A 172 -0.03 1.76 16.22
CA GLY A 172 -1.18 2.56 15.76
C GLY A 172 -0.80 3.48 14.58
N SER A 173 -1.73 3.76 13.65
CA SER A 173 -1.47 4.63 12.48
C SER A 173 -0.91 6.01 12.86
N ARG A 174 -1.31 6.54 14.03
CA ARG A 174 -0.78 7.78 14.58
C ARG A 174 0.70 7.67 14.95
N SER A 175 1.13 6.53 15.48
CA SER A 175 2.53 6.27 15.82
C SER A 175 3.37 6.15 14.56
N VAL A 176 2.86 5.48 13.51
CA VAL A 176 3.53 5.40 12.20
C VAL A 176 3.73 6.79 11.59
N ARG A 177 2.69 7.64 11.57
CA ARG A 177 2.80 9.03 11.11
C ARG A 177 3.81 9.84 11.91
N ARG A 178 3.84 9.67 13.23
CA ARG A 178 4.83 10.33 14.08
C ARG A 178 6.25 9.88 13.74
N ARG A 179 6.46 8.57 13.55
CA ARG A 179 7.77 8.02 13.17
C ARG A 179 8.25 8.57 11.83
N ALA A 180 7.35 8.65 10.84
CA ALA A 180 7.64 9.27 9.55
C ALA A 180 8.01 10.77 9.70
N ALA A 181 7.22 11.54 10.46
CA ALA A 181 7.52 12.95 10.71
C ALA A 181 8.85 13.17 11.47
N GLU A 182 9.18 12.27 12.40
CA GLU A 182 10.49 12.26 13.08
C GLU A 182 11.63 12.02 12.10
N TYR A 183 11.50 11.07 11.18
CA TYR A 183 12.47 10.83 10.11
C TYR A 183 12.65 12.09 9.26
N CYS A 184 11.55 12.68 8.78
CA CYS A 184 11.62 13.87 7.93
C CYS A 184 12.34 15.04 8.61
N ARG A 185 11.96 15.35 9.85
CA ARG A 185 12.58 16.43 10.62
C ARG A 185 14.05 16.17 10.94
N ALA A 186 14.42 14.90 11.16
CA ALA A 186 15.82 14.52 11.43
C ALA A 186 16.71 14.70 10.19
N ASN A 187 16.16 14.53 8.98
CA ASN A 187 16.86 14.72 7.71
C ASN A 187 16.70 16.14 7.14
N GLY A 188 16.05 17.05 7.87
CA GLY A 188 15.95 18.46 7.49
C GLY A 188 14.80 18.79 6.53
N TYR A 189 13.90 17.84 6.26
CA TYR A 189 12.72 18.07 5.44
C TYR A 189 11.67 18.90 6.19
N GLU A 190 11.03 19.83 5.47
CA GLU A 190 9.94 20.63 6.01
C GLU A 190 8.67 19.78 6.09
N VAL A 191 8.04 19.76 7.26
CA VAL A 191 6.76 19.07 7.48
C VAL A 191 5.79 20.08 8.06
N ARG A 192 4.79 20.50 7.29
CA ARG A 192 3.85 21.53 7.76
C ARG A 192 2.80 20.92 8.67
N ASN A 193 2.34 21.72 9.64
CA ASN A 193 1.35 21.27 10.63
C ASN A 193 -0.03 20.97 10.02
N ASP A 194 -0.33 21.46 8.81
CA ASP A 194 -1.58 21.24 8.08
C ASP A 194 -1.55 20.03 7.13
N GLU A 195 -0.42 19.33 7.04
CA GLU A 195 -0.21 18.19 6.15
C GLU A 195 -0.37 16.85 6.89
N TRP A 196 -0.39 15.73 6.15
CA TRP A 196 -0.54 14.40 6.75
C TRP A 196 0.57 14.09 7.76
N LEU A 197 1.80 14.54 7.55
CA LEU A 197 2.89 14.31 8.50
C LEU A 197 3.02 15.40 9.58
N GLY A 198 2.13 16.40 9.56
CA GLY A 198 2.04 17.54 10.49
C GLY A 198 1.60 17.21 11.93
N ILE A 199 2.04 16.08 12.49
CA ILE A 199 1.73 15.60 13.84
C ILE A 199 2.72 16.08 14.91
#